data_AF-A0A061I721-F1
#
_entry.id   AF-A0A061I721-F1
#
_cell.length_a   1.000
_cell.length_b   1.000
_cell.length_c   1.000
_cell.angle_alpha   90.00
_cell.angle_beta   90.00
_cell.angle_gamma   90.00
#
_symmetry.space_group_name_H-M   'P 1'
#
loop_
_entity.id
_entity.type
_entity.pdbx_description
1 polymer ?
#
loop_
_entity_poly.entity_id
_entity_poly.type
_entity_poly.pdbx_seq_one_letter_code
_entity_poly.pdbx_strand_id
1 'polypeptide(L)'
;SHPFIPTVIDGVLLPKMPEEILAEKNFNTVPYIVGINKQEFGWILPTNLPEDEIPVAIKKYLGDTEDPDRNKHQLLELIGDVAFGVPSVIVSRGHRDGTSEEEINLSKTVMKFWANFARNGNPNGKGMPHWPKYDQKEGYLQIGATIQQAQRLKDKEVAFWTELLAKKPPLTGHTEL
;
A
#
# COMPACT_ATOMS: atom_id res chain seq x y z
N SER A 1 24.56 10.92 -12.88
CA SER A 1 23.46 11.10 -11.91
C SER A 1 22.36 10.11 -12.31
N HIS A 2 21.99 9.17 -11.43
CA HIS A 2 20.99 8.14 -11.75
C HIS A 2 19.58 8.72 -11.56
N PRO A 3 18.74 8.82 -12.60
CA PRO A 3 17.36 9.19 -12.43
C PRO A 3 16.61 8.00 -11.83
N PHE A 4 15.87 8.20 -10.74
CA PHE A 4 14.85 7.23 -10.33
C PHE A 4 13.74 7.24 -11.39
N ILE A 5 13.73 6.16 -12.17
CA ILE A 5 12.68 5.78 -13.10
C ILE A 5 11.68 4.93 -12.28
N PRO A 6 10.34 5.04 -12.44
CA PRO A 6 9.42 4.01 -11.94
C PRO A 6 9.90 2.64 -12.42
N THR A 7 9.50 1.54 -11.76
CA THR A 7 9.98 0.18 -12.07
C THR A 7 10.13 -0.03 -13.58
N VAL A 8 11.38 0.04 -14.07
CA VAL A 8 11.65 -0.01 -15.51
C VAL A 8 11.55 -1.44 -15.95
N ILE A 9 10.99 -1.63 -17.15
CA ILE A 9 11.18 -2.88 -17.88
C ILE A 9 12.65 -2.93 -18.27
N ASP A 10 13.48 -3.48 -17.39
CA ASP A 10 14.92 -3.62 -17.59
C ASP A 10 15.28 -4.93 -18.30
N GLY A 11 14.29 -5.79 -18.57
CA GLY A 11 14.50 -7.09 -19.20
C GLY A 11 15.10 -8.14 -18.27
N VAL A 12 15.46 -7.77 -17.03
CA VAL A 12 16.19 -8.61 -16.07
C VAL A 12 15.37 -8.79 -14.79
N LEU A 13 15.07 -7.71 -14.07
CA LEU A 13 14.22 -7.70 -12.88
C LEU A 13 12.74 -7.66 -13.26
N LEU A 14 12.36 -6.81 -14.23
CA LEU A 14 11.03 -6.77 -14.82
C LEU A 14 11.14 -6.95 -16.34
N PRO A 15 10.76 -8.14 -16.86
CA PRO A 15 10.84 -8.40 -18.30
C PRO A 15 9.72 -7.74 -19.11
N LYS A 16 8.61 -7.34 -18.47
CA LYS A 16 7.40 -6.77 -19.09
C LYS A 16 6.66 -5.86 -18.11
N MET A 17 5.60 -5.20 -18.58
CA MET A 17 4.70 -4.46 -17.69
C MET A 17 4.03 -5.42 -16.69
N PRO A 18 3.82 -5.01 -15.42
CA PRO A 18 3.13 -5.84 -14.44
C PRO A 18 1.77 -6.37 -14.91
N GLU A 19 1.01 -5.58 -15.67
CA GLU A 19 -0.27 -5.98 -16.24
C GLU A 19 -0.13 -7.15 -17.23
N GLU A 20 0.92 -7.14 -18.06
CA GLU A 20 1.23 -8.22 -18.99
C GLU A 20 1.69 -9.48 -18.25
N ILE A 21 2.57 -9.32 -17.24
CA ILE A 21 3.05 -10.43 -16.40
C ILE A 21 1.87 -11.11 -15.69
N LEU A 22 0.94 -10.32 -15.16
CA LEU A 22 -0.27 -10.82 -14.50
C LEU A 22 -1.19 -11.53 -15.49
N ALA A 23 -1.41 -10.96 -16.68
CA ALA A 23 -2.23 -11.57 -17.73
C ALA A 23 -1.66 -12.90 -18.23
N GLU A 24 -0.34 -12.98 -18.40
CA GLU A 24 0.39 -14.18 -18.81
C GLU A 24 0.54 -15.22 -17.70
N LYS A 25 0.25 -14.84 -16.44
CA LYS A 25 0.52 -15.65 -15.23
C LYS A 25 1.99 -16.07 -15.11
N ASN A 26 2.89 -15.24 -15.64
CA ASN A 26 4.32 -15.54 -15.70
C ASN A 26 5.05 -15.05 -14.44
N PHE A 27 4.63 -15.53 -13.28
CA PHE A 27 5.19 -15.17 -11.98
C PHE A 27 5.24 -16.35 -11.03
N ASN A 28 6.12 -16.28 -10.03
CA ASN A 28 6.26 -17.34 -9.03
C ASN A 28 4.96 -17.51 -8.24
N THR A 29 4.36 -18.69 -8.35
CA THR A 29 3.18 -19.04 -7.57
C THR A 29 3.62 -19.51 -6.18
N VAL A 30 3.79 -18.55 -5.28
CA VAL A 30 4.05 -18.79 -3.86
C VAL A 30 2.84 -18.36 -3.03
N PRO A 31 2.63 -18.89 -1.82
CA PRO A 31 1.65 -18.33 -0.91
C PRO A 31 1.94 -16.84 -0.70
N TYR A 32 0.91 -15.99 -0.80
CA TYR A 32 1.02 -14.55 -0.53
C TYR A 32 -0.13 -14.07 0.36
N ILE A 33 0.12 -13.01 1.13
CA ILE A 33 -0.89 -12.23 1.87
C ILE A 33 -0.80 -10.79 1.37
N VAL A 34 -1.95 -10.21 1.00
CA VAL A 34 -2.09 -8.79 0.66
C VAL A 34 -3.22 -8.22 1.52
N GLY A 35 -3.07 -6.99 1.99
CA GLY A 35 -4.05 -6.32 2.83
C GLY A 35 -4.04 -4.81 2.64
N ILE A 36 -5.11 -4.16 3.10
CA ILE A 36 -5.28 -2.71 3.11
C ILE A 36 -5.87 -2.27 4.45
N ASN A 37 -5.61 -1.04 4.86
CA ASN A 37 -6.23 -0.39 6.00
C ASN A 37 -7.58 0.24 5.59
N LYS A 38 -8.50 0.36 6.56
CA LYS A 38 -9.81 1.01 6.32
C LYS A 38 -9.68 2.46 5.85
N GLN A 39 -8.66 3.15 6.33
CA GLN A 39 -8.38 4.56 6.07
C GLN A 39 -6.91 4.74 5.69
N GLU A 40 -6.47 4.14 4.58
CA GLU A 40 -5.09 4.32 4.07
C GLU A 40 -4.66 5.79 3.94
N PHE A 41 -5.63 6.69 3.79
CA PHE A 41 -5.42 8.12 3.63
C PHE A 41 -6.28 9.00 4.57
N GLY A 42 -6.97 8.43 5.56
CA GLY A 42 -8.00 9.16 6.33
C GLY A 42 -7.47 10.06 7.45
N TRP A 43 -6.33 9.73 8.06
CA TRP A 43 -5.63 10.57 9.04
C TRP A 43 -4.17 10.86 8.64
N ILE A 44 -3.71 10.21 7.57
CA ILE A 44 -2.32 10.14 7.13
C ILE A 44 -2.03 11.11 5.98
N LEU A 45 -2.99 11.33 5.08
CA LEU A 45 -2.87 12.46 4.17
C LEU A 45 -3.09 13.76 4.93
N PRO A 46 -2.49 14.86 4.48
CA PRO A 46 -2.64 16.17 5.09
C PRO A 46 -4.01 16.77 4.73
N THR A 47 -5.10 16.05 4.98
CA THR A 47 -6.45 16.64 4.93
C THR A 47 -6.69 17.60 6.10
N ASN A 48 -5.74 17.68 7.05
CA ASN A 48 -5.69 18.65 8.14
C ASN A 48 -4.48 19.61 8.06
N LEU A 49 -3.67 19.62 6.99
CA LEU A 49 -2.76 20.76 6.82
C LEU A 49 -3.63 21.96 6.45
N PRO A 50 -3.70 23.00 7.28
CA PRO A 50 -4.39 24.21 6.87
C PRO A 50 -3.67 24.79 5.64
N GLU A 51 -4.42 25.40 4.72
CA GLU A 51 -3.92 25.76 3.38
C GLU A 51 -2.67 26.65 3.42
N ASP A 52 -2.48 27.40 4.50
CA ASP A 52 -1.32 28.25 4.79
C ASP A 52 -0.02 27.48 5.07
N GLU A 53 -0.10 26.20 5.46
CA GLU A 53 1.07 25.35 5.74
C GLU A 53 1.55 24.59 4.50
N ILE A 54 0.74 24.50 3.43
CA ILE A 54 1.12 23.84 2.18
C ILE A 54 2.35 24.52 1.54
N PRO A 55 2.39 25.86 1.40
CA PRO A 55 3.59 26.55 0.88
C PRO A 55 4.82 26.34 1.77
N VAL A 56 4.64 26.22 3.08
CA VAL A 56 5.75 25.99 4.03
C VAL A 56 6.34 24.59 3.82
N ALA A 57 5.49 23.57 3.71
CA ALA A 57 5.91 22.20 3.40
C ALA A 57 6.60 22.12 2.04
N ILE A 58 6.03 22.73 0.99
CA ILE A 58 6.63 22.78 -0.34
C ILE A 58 8.00 23.46 -0.29
N LYS A 59 8.10 24.63 0.37
CA LYS A 59 9.37 25.36 0.51
C LYS A 59 10.42 24.56 1.26
N LYS A 60 10.04 23.81 2.30
CA LYS A 60 10.96 22.96 3.05
C LYS A 60 11.62 21.89 2.17
N TYR A 61 10.84 21.27 1.28
CA TYR A 61 11.36 20.18 0.45
C TYR A 61 11.97 20.70 -0.85
N LEU A 62 11.30 21.57 -1.60
CA LEU A 62 11.75 22.04 -2.91
C LEU A 62 12.73 23.22 -2.83
N GLY A 63 12.71 24.00 -1.75
CA GLY A 63 13.51 25.23 -1.64
C GLY A 63 13.21 26.21 -2.78
N ASP A 64 14.21 27.02 -3.14
CA ASP A 64 14.12 28.01 -4.22
C ASP A 64 14.83 27.54 -5.51
N THR A 65 15.04 26.23 -5.70
CA THR A 65 15.80 25.69 -6.84
C THR A 65 14.89 25.40 -8.04
N GLU A 66 15.37 25.71 -9.25
CA GLU A 66 14.64 25.42 -10.50
C GLU A 66 15.09 24.10 -11.17
N ASP A 67 15.98 23.33 -10.54
CA ASP A 67 16.47 22.05 -11.06
C ASP A 67 15.33 21.00 -11.10
N PRO A 68 14.86 20.58 -12.28
CA PRO A 68 13.72 19.68 -12.40
C PRO A 68 13.97 18.28 -11.82
N ASP A 69 15.19 17.76 -11.93
CA ASP A 69 15.53 16.41 -11.43
C ASP A 69 15.56 16.40 -9.90
N ARG A 70 16.14 17.44 -9.32
CA ARG A 70 16.13 17.65 -7.88
C ARG A 70 14.72 17.89 -7.36
N ASN A 71 13.93 18.75 -8.00
CA ASN A 71 12.57 19.04 -7.58
C ASN A 71 11.68 17.80 -7.61
N LYS A 72 11.82 16.97 -8.64
CA LYS A 72 11.13 15.68 -8.72
C LYS A 72 11.51 14.77 -7.55
N HIS A 73 12.81 14.65 -7.24
CA HIS A 73 13.28 13.82 -6.13
C HIS A 73 12.74 14.32 -4.78
N GLN A 74 12.79 15.62 -4.53
CA GLN A 74 12.34 16.22 -3.27
C GLN A 74 10.81 16.19 -3.12
N LEU A 75 10.04 16.25 -4.21
CA LEU A 75 8.60 16.02 -4.18
C LEU A 75 8.25 14.58 -3.76
N LEU A 76 9.02 13.60 -4.25
CA LEU A 76 8.82 12.20 -3.87
C LEU A 76 9.15 11.94 -2.41
N GLU A 77 10.22 12.57 -1.88
CA GLU A 77 10.54 12.54 -0.45
C GLU A 77 9.41 13.15 0.39
N LEU A 78 8.85 14.29 -0.04
CA LEU A 78 7.69 14.91 0.62
C LEU A 78 6.50 13.95 0.68
N ILE A 79 6.16 13.32 -0.45
CA ILE A 79 5.05 12.36 -0.52
C ILE A 79 5.35 11.15 0.37
N GLY A 80 6.58 10.64 0.36
CA GLY A 80 7.01 9.51 1.18
C GLY A 80 6.93 9.80 2.69
N ASP A 81 7.42 10.96 3.11
CA ASP A 81 7.37 11.40 4.51
C ASP A 81 5.94 11.62 4.98
N VAL A 82 5.09 12.23 4.16
CA VAL A 82 3.69 12.51 4.50
C VAL A 82 2.85 11.23 4.48
N ALA A 83 3.00 10.37 3.47
CA ALA A 83 2.21 9.16 3.33
C ALA A 83 2.66 8.01 4.24
N PHE A 84 3.95 7.92 4.59
CA PHE A 84 4.48 6.77 5.32
C PHE A 84 5.35 7.13 6.52
N GLY A 85 6.32 8.04 6.36
CA GLY A 85 7.35 8.31 7.39
C GLY A 85 6.79 8.89 8.69
N VAL A 86 6.20 10.09 8.61
CA VAL A 86 5.63 10.82 9.75
C VAL A 86 4.51 10.03 10.45
N PRO A 87 3.52 9.45 9.74
CA PRO A 87 2.50 8.60 10.36
C PRO A 87 3.06 7.43 11.15
N SER A 88 4.05 6.72 10.59
CA SER A 88 4.66 5.55 11.24
C SER A 88 5.34 5.93 12.55
N VAL A 89 6.04 7.07 12.59
CA VAL A 89 6.72 7.57 13.79
C VAL A 89 5.71 8.06 14.84
N ILE A 90 4.65 8.76 14.44
CA ILE A 90 3.59 9.21 15.37
C ILE A 90 2.92 8.00 16.02
N VAL A 91 2.52 7.00 15.24
CA VAL A 91 1.92 5.76 15.77
C VAL A 91 2.89 5.06 16.71
N SER A 92 4.16 4.94 16.32
CA SER A 92 5.20 4.32 17.15
C SER A 92 5.42 5.06 18.48
N ARG A 93 5.30 6.40 18.49
CA ARG A 93 5.39 7.20 19.71
C ARG A 93 4.15 6.99 20.58
N GLY A 94 2.95 7.03 20.01
CA GLY A 94 1.70 6.79 20.75
C GLY A 94 1.66 5.43 21.44
N HIS A 95 2.24 4.39 20.83
CA HIS A 95 2.35 3.06 21.45
C HIS A 95 3.27 3.02 22.68
N ARG A 96 4.16 4.00 22.89
CA ARG A 96 5.05 4.03 24.07
C ARG A 96 4.32 4.47 25.34
N ASP A 97 3.27 5.27 25.21
CA ASP A 97 2.62 5.95 26.34
C ASP A 97 1.48 5.13 26.97
N GLY A 98 1.31 3.88 26.53
CA GLY A 98 0.37 2.91 27.06
C GLY A 98 -0.36 2.18 25.95
N THR A 99 -0.32 0.85 25.96
CA THR A 99 -1.08 -0.01 25.04
C THR A 99 -2.17 -0.71 25.85
N SER A 100 -3.41 -0.63 25.40
CA SER A 100 -4.52 -1.34 26.05
C SER A 100 -4.34 -2.86 25.95
N GLU A 101 -4.95 -3.63 26.86
CA GLU A 101 -4.92 -5.09 26.77
C GLU A 101 -5.54 -5.61 25.47
N GLU A 102 -6.55 -4.91 24.95
CA GLU A 102 -7.20 -5.21 23.67
C GLU A 102 -6.20 -5.09 22.50
N GLU A 103 -5.42 -4.00 22.45
CA GLU A 103 -4.38 -3.79 21.44
C GLU A 103 -3.23 -4.80 21.57
N ILE A 104 -2.82 -5.15 22.79
CA ILE A 104 -1.81 -6.21 23.02
C ILE A 104 -2.32 -7.55 22.49
N ASN A 105 -3.57 -7.89 22.77
CA ASN A 105 -4.18 -9.15 22.32
C ASN A 105 -4.37 -9.17 20.79
N LEU A 106 -4.77 -8.05 20.20
CA LEU A 106 -4.85 -7.89 18.75
C LEU A 106 -3.47 -8.05 18.10
N SER A 107 -2.45 -7.37 18.63
CA SER A 107 -1.06 -7.45 18.16
C SER A 107 -0.53 -8.89 18.21
N LYS A 108 -0.71 -9.59 19.33
CA LYS A 108 -0.35 -11.02 19.47
C LYS A 108 -1.05 -11.89 18.44
N THR A 109 -2.33 -11.62 18.17
CA THR A 109 -3.11 -12.36 17.17
C THR A 109 -2.57 -12.14 15.76
N VAL A 110 -2.30 -10.88 15.38
CA VAL A 110 -1.72 -10.52 14.07
C VAL A 110 -0.34 -11.14 13.89
N MET A 111 0.54 -11.03 14.90
CA MET A 111 1.87 -11.65 14.86
C MET A 111 1.78 -13.17 14.68
N LYS A 112 0.81 -13.82 15.33
CA LYS A 112 0.62 -15.27 15.19
C LYS A 112 0.14 -15.66 13.78
N PHE A 113 -0.72 -14.84 13.14
CA PHE A 113 -1.11 -15.06 11.75
C PHE A 113 0.11 -15.00 10.82
N TRP A 114 0.93 -13.94 10.93
CA TRP A 114 2.13 -13.78 10.13
C TRP A 114 3.17 -14.89 10.38
N ALA A 115 3.37 -15.29 11.64
CA ALA A 115 4.31 -16.35 11.99
C ALA A 115 3.85 -17.72 11.46
N ASN A 116 2.55 -18.03 11.51
CA ASN A 116 2.02 -19.25 10.92
C ASN A 116 2.20 -19.25 9.40
N PHE A 117 1.86 -18.13 8.76
CA PHE A 117 2.01 -17.96 7.32
C PHE A 117 3.47 -18.11 6.88
N ALA A 118 4.43 -17.48 7.58
CA ALA A 118 5.85 -17.64 7.28
C ALA A 118 6.33 -19.10 7.45
N ARG A 119 5.75 -19.86 8.39
CA ARG A 119 6.13 -21.25 8.65
C ARG A 119 5.62 -22.23 7.60
N ASN A 120 4.41 -22.04 7.07
CA ASN A 120 3.75 -23.07 6.27
C ASN A 120 2.85 -22.55 5.13
N GLY A 121 2.87 -21.25 4.84
CA GLY A 121 2.04 -20.62 3.82
C GLY A 121 0.56 -20.49 4.18
N ASN A 122 0.17 -20.78 5.44
CA ASN A 122 -1.20 -20.69 5.93
C ASN A 122 -1.25 -19.90 7.25
N PRO A 123 -2.00 -18.78 7.32
CA PRO A 123 -2.05 -17.96 8.54
C PRO A 123 -2.79 -18.66 9.71
N ASN A 124 -3.65 -19.66 9.43
CA ASN A 124 -4.49 -20.29 10.43
C ASN A 124 -3.70 -21.11 11.47
N GLY A 125 -4.23 -21.14 12.70
CA GLY A 125 -3.65 -21.93 13.79
C GLY A 125 -4.68 -22.28 14.87
N LYS A 126 -4.33 -23.22 15.75
CA LYS A 126 -5.22 -23.63 16.86
C LYS A 126 -5.55 -22.44 17.77
N GLY A 127 -6.85 -22.29 18.07
CA GLY A 127 -7.38 -21.23 18.94
C GLY A 127 -7.33 -19.83 18.32
N MET A 128 -7.18 -19.71 17.00
CA MET A 128 -7.22 -18.44 16.29
C MET A 128 -8.53 -18.26 15.52
N PRO A 129 -8.95 -17.01 15.26
CA PRO A 129 -10.00 -16.75 14.28
C PRO A 129 -9.62 -17.37 12.94
N HIS A 130 -10.61 -17.94 12.26
CA HIS A 130 -10.38 -18.52 10.94
C HIS A 130 -10.19 -17.43 9.89
N TRP A 131 -9.07 -17.48 9.19
CA TRP A 131 -8.77 -16.62 8.03
C TRP A 131 -9.07 -17.41 6.75
N PRO A 132 -10.14 -17.06 6.01
CA PRO A 132 -10.51 -17.78 4.79
C PRO A 132 -9.45 -17.59 3.71
N LYS A 133 -9.22 -18.63 2.90
CA LYS A 133 -8.40 -18.50 1.70
C LYS A 133 -9.12 -17.57 0.71
N TYR A 134 -8.38 -16.67 0.07
CA TYR A 134 -8.90 -15.87 -1.02
C TYR A 134 -9.03 -16.75 -2.27
N ASP A 135 -10.20 -17.35 -2.45
CA ASP A 135 -10.57 -18.18 -3.60
C ASP A 135 -11.67 -17.49 -4.43
N GLN A 136 -12.44 -18.24 -5.22
CA GLN A 136 -13.55 -17.70 -6.02
C GLN A 136 -14.64 -17.00 -5.19
N LYS A 137 -14.72 -17.25 -3.88
CA LYS A 137 -15.63 -16.56 -2.96
C LYS A 137 -15.05 -15.26 -2.42
N GLU A 138 -13.78 -14.98 -2.70
CA GLU A 138 -13.07 -13.76 -2.30
C GLU A 138 -13.15 -13.51 -0.78
N GLY A 139 -13.01 -14.59 -0.01
CA GLY A 139 -13.01 -14.52 1.45
C GLY A 139 -11.79 -13.74 1.96
N TYR A 140 -12.03 -12.78 2.84
CA TYR A 140 -10.99 -12.00 3.51
C TYR A 140 -11.27 -11.86 5.00
N LEU A 141 -10.26 -11.41 5.75
CA LEU A 141 -10.35 -11.17 7.19
C LEU A 141 -10.33 -9.66 7.47
N GLN A 142 -11.34 -9.18 8.19
CA GLN A 142 -11.34 -7.86 8.79
C GLN A 142 -10.57 -7.94 10.12
N ILE A 143 -9.51 -7.16 10.23
CA ILE A 143 -8.66 -7.09 11.42
C ILE A 143 -8.91 -5.74 12.10
N GLY A 144 -9.32 -5.79 13.37
CA GLY A 144 -9.60 -4.62 14.19
C GLY A 144 -9.97 -5.07 15.60
N ALA A 145 -10.64 -4.21 16.38
CA ALA A 145 -11.13 -4.55 17.71
C ALA A 145 -11.98 -5.84 17.72
N THR A 146 -12.72 -6.10 16.64
CA THR A 146 -13.35 -7.40 16.38
C THR A 146 -12.81 -7.97 15.08
N ILE A 147 -12.34 -9.22 15.13
CA ILE A 147 -11.88 -9.96 13.95
C ILE A 147 -13.07 -10.69 13.34
N GLN A 148 -13.34 -10.43 12.07
CA GLN A 148 -14.50 -11.01 11.37
C GLN A 148 -14.15 -11.44 9.95
N GLN A 149 -14.78 -12.50 9.50
CA GLN A 149 -14.68 -12.94 8.10
C GLN A 149 -15.66 -12.14 7.26
N ALA A 150 -15.23 -11.78 6.06
CA ALA A 150 -16.06 -11.12 5.07
C ALA A 150 -15.70 -11.63 3.67
N GLN A 151 -16.42 -11.18 2.66
CA GLN A 151 -16.22 -11.57 1.27
C GLN A 151 -16.27 -10.35 0.36
N ARG A 152 -15.63 -10.44 -0.81
CA ARG A 152 -15.75 -9.45 -1.89
C ARG A 152 -15.32 -8.04 -1.45
N LEU A 153 -14.08 -7.95 -0.98
CA LEU A 153 -13.49 -6.68 -0.53
C LEU A 153 -13.50 -5.67 -1.68
N LYS A 154 -14.13 -4.50 -1.47
CA LYS A 154 -14.17 -3.38 -2.44
C LYS A 154 -14.78 -3.73 -3.80
N ASP A 155 -15.61 -4.77 -3.89
CA ASP A 155 -16.20 -5.27 -5.15
C ASP A 155 -16.85 -4.18 -6.02
N LYS A 156 -17.64 -3.30 -5.40
CA LYS A 156 -18.30 -2.18 -6.11
C LYS A 156 -17.29 -1.18 -6.67
N GLU A 157 -16.30 -0.81 -5.86
CA GLU A 157 -15.26 0.13 -6.27
C GLU A 157 -14.36 -0.47 -7.36
N VAL A 158 -13.97 -1.74 -7.22
CA VAL A 158 -13.18 -2.45 -8.24
C VAL A 158 -13.93 -2.46 -9.57
N ALA A 159 -15.21 -2.86 -9.58
CA ALA A 159 -16.03 -2.86 -10.78
C ALA A 159 -16.10 -1.47 -11.45
N PHE A 160 -16.37 -0.42 -10.66
CA PHE A 160 -16.42 0.95 -11.13
C PHE A 160 -15.10 1.41 -11.77
N TRP A 161 -13.97 1.21 -11.08
CA TRP A 161 -12.66 1.67 -11.56
C TRP A 161 -12.16 0.89 -12.76
N THR A 162 -12.39 -0.43 -12.81
CA THR A 162 -12.08 -1.24 -13.99
C THR A 162 -12.86 -0.76 -15.22
N GLU A 163 -14.16 -0.49 -15.08
CA GLU A 163 -14.96 0.03 -16.19
C GLU A 163 -14.48 1.43 -16.63
N LEU A 164 -14.16 2.30 -15.68
CA LEU A 164 -13.67 3.64 -15.97
C LEU A 164 -12.33 3.62 -16.71
N LEU A 165 -11.39 2.77 -16.27
CA LEU A 165 -10.06 2.65 -16.86
C LEU A 165 -10.09 2.02 -18.25
N ALA A 166 -11.01 1.07 -18.50
CA ALA A 166 -11.20 0.47 -19.81
C ALA A 166 -11.69 1.48 -20.88
N LYS A 167 -12.27 2.60 -20.47
CA LYS A 167 -12.74 3.68 -21.37
C LYS A 167 -11.63 4.66 -21.77
N LYS A 168 -10.46 4.61 -21.13
CA LYS A 168 -9.35 5.50 -21.49
C LYS A 168 -8.70 5.00 -22.79
N PRO A 169 -8.55 5.84 -23.82
CA PRO A 169 -7.79 5.44 -25.01
C PRO A 169 -6.35 5.10 -24.60
N PRO A 170 -5.71 4.13 -25.28
CA PRO A 170 -4.31 3.81 -25.03
C PRO A 170 -3.48 5.10 -25.17
N LEU A 171 -2.62 5.37 -24.19
CA LEU A 171 -1.61 6.41 -24.29
C LEU A 171 -0.84 6.15 -25.59
N THR A 172 -1.01 7.01 -26.58
CA THR A 172 -0.21 7.00 -27.81
C THR A 172 1.25 7.20 -27.40
N GLY A 173 2.01 6.12 -27.46
CA GLY A 173 3.44 6.13 -27.19
C GLY A 173 4.22 6.88 -28.27
N HIS A 174 5.26 7.55 -27.80
CA HIS A 174 6.53 7.78 -28.49
C HIS A 174 6.49 8.57 -29.80
N THR A 175 6.59 9.90 -29.69
CA THR A 175 7.30 10.66 -30.72
C THR A 175 8.79 10.37 -30.54
N GLU A 176 9.34 9.55 -31.44
CA GLU A 176 10.77 9.51 -31.68
C GLU A 176 11.24 10.91 -32.09
N LEU A 177 12.24 11.45 -31.38
CA LEU A 177 13.20 12.43 -31.87
C LEU A 177 14.58 12.04 -31.33
#